data_AF-W9GPG2-F1
#
_entry.id   AF-W9GPG2-F1
#
_cell.length_a   1.000
_cell.length_b   1.000
_cell.length_c   1.000
_cell.angle_alpha   90.00
_cell.angle_beta   90.00
_cell.angle_gamma   90.00
#
_symmetry.space_group_name_H-M   'P 1'
#
loop_
_entity.id
_entity.type
_entity.pdbx_description
1 polymer ?
#
loop_
_entity_poly.entity_id
_entity_poly.type
_entity_poly.pdbx_seq_one_letter_code
_entity_poly.pdbx_strand_id
1 'polypeptide(L)'
;MAVRQVEVDEHGARTVHLVTADETAAACPTCGVISTARKGSATTHPRDVPYGPDAVRLVWHKSRWRCLEDRCPRLSFTESLPQVPPRCRLTTRLYEQVGAGVAEGYSCVSSAARAHGVSWPVAHAAFVAHVTPVLEQDLPEVAVLGIDETRRGKPIWEQDPVTGRWRIKHDRWHTAIVDAAGTCGLLAHIEGRTATAVTNWLAGQPDSWKAAVTHVAIDLSASYAKA
;
A
#
# COMPACT_ATOMS: atom_id res chain seq x y z
N MET A 1 -2.63 -17.98 15.93
CA MET A 1 -4.04 -18.36 16.18
C MET A 1 -4.16 -19.87 16.16
N ALA A 2 -5.08 -20.46 16.91
CA ALA A 2 -5.42 -21.87 16.83
C ALA A 2 -6.88 -22.06 16.40
N VAL A 3 -7.14 -23.12 15.64
CA VAL A 3 -8.51 -23.49 15.25
C VAL A 3 -9.17 -24.18 16.44
N ARG A 4 -10.32 -23.66 16.85
CA ARG A 4 -11.16 -24.26 17.89
C ARG A 4 -12.21 -25.19 17.28
N GLN A 5 -12.82 -24.75 16.17
CA GLN A 5 -13.92 -25.45 15.52
C GLN A 5 -14.02 -25.01 14.06
N VAL A 6 -14.47 -25.91 13.20
CA VAL A 6 -14.84 -25.59 11.81
C VAL A 6 -16.28 -26.04 11.60
N GLU A 7 -17.10 -25.15 11.07
CA GLU A 7 -18.47 -25.44 10.64
C GLU A 7 -18.52 -25.35 9.12
N VAL A 8 -19.27 -26.24 8.49
CA VAL A 8 -19.48 -26.26 7.05
C VAL A 8 -20.98 -26.16 6.81
N ASP A 9 -21.41 -25.19 6.02
CA ASP A 9 -22.82 -25.05 5.66
C ASP A 9 -23.22 -25.98 4.50
N GLU A 10 -24.51 -26.05 4.20
CA GLU A 10 -25.09 -26.87 3.13
C GLU A 10 -24.52 -26.56 1.74
N HIS A 11 -23.89 -25.39 1.56
CA HIS A 11 -23.29 -24.92 0.32
C HIS A 11 -21.76 -25.06 0.31
N GLY A 12 -21.17 -25.72 1.31
CA GLY A 12 -19.72 -25.94 1.40
C GLY A 12 -18.92 -24.77 1.96
N ALA A 13 -19.56 -23.65 2.34
CA ALA A 13 -18.84 -22.53 2.93
C ALA A 13 -18.39 -22.87 4.35
N ARG A 14 -17.13 -22.52 4.67
CA ARG A 14 -16.48 -22.89 5.93
C ARG A 14 -16.44 -21.70 6.87
N THR A 15 -16.98 -21.86 8.07
CA THR A 15 -16.80 -20.92 9.17
C THR A 15 -15.78 -21.49 10.15
N VAL A 16 -14.61 -20.85 10.24
CA VAL A 16 -13.50 -21.27 11.08
C VAL A 16 -13.48 -20.43 12.34
N HIS A 17 -13.76 -21.06 13.48
CA HIS A 17 -13.69 -20.45 14.80
C HIS A 17 -12.25 -20.51 15.31
N LEU A 18 -11.69 -19.34 15.55
CA LEU A 18 -10.30 -19.16 15.97
C LEU A 18 -10.23 -18.66 17.41
N VAL A 19 -9.23 -19.12 18.13
CA VAL A 19 -8.82 -18.58 19.44
C VAL A 19 -7.37 -18.13 19.39
N THR A 20 -7.02 -17.25 20.31
CA THR A 20 -5.63 -16.84 20.51
C THR A 20 -4.88 -17.93 21.27
N ALA A 21 -3.80 -18.44 20.69
CA ALA A 21 -2.91 -19.44 21.30
C ALA A 21 -1.55 -18.85 21.69
N ASP A 22 -1.31 -17.58 21.33
CA ASP A 22 -0.10 -16.85 21.69
C ASP A 22 -0.28 -16.26 23.09
N GLU A 23 0.50 -16.75 24.05
CA GLU A 23 0.45 -16.29 25.45
C GLU A 23 0.83 -14.81 25.58
N THR A 24 1.64 -14.29 24.66
CA THR A 24 2.02 -12.87 24.63
C THR A 24 0.87 -11.95 24.21
N ALA A 25 -0.24 -12.49 23.70
CA ALA A 25 -1.42 -11.70 23.36
C ALA A 25 -2.11 -11.09 24.60
N ALA A 26 -1.79 -11.59 25.80
CA ALA A 26 -2.16 -10.99 27.07
C ALA A 26 -1.20 -9.88 27.52
N ALA A 27 -0.17 -9.51 26.72
CA ALA A 27 0.69 -8.37 26.99
C ALA A 27 -0.06 -7.05 26.79
N CYS A 28 0.06 -6.15 27.76
CA CYS A 28 -0.44 -4.79 27.62
C CYS A 28 0.33 -4.09 26.47
N PRO A 29 -0.36 -3.52 25.46
CA PRO A 29 0.31 -2.87 24.34
C PRO A 29 1.02 -1.55 24.71
N THR A 30 0.85 -1.09 25.95
CA THR A 30 1.48 0.16 26.44
C THR A 30 2.69 -0.12 27.32
N CYS A 31 2.62 -1.05 28.28
CA CYS A 31 3.72 -1.34 29.20
C CYS A 31 4.36 -2.72 29.03
N GLY A 32 3.83 -3.59 28.15
CA GLY A 32 4.35 -4.94 27.90
C GLY A 32 4.01 -5.98 28.97
N VAL A 33 3.50 -5.58 30.15
CA VAL A 33 3.16 -6.52 31.23
C VAL A 33 2.08 -7.51 30.79
N ILE A 34 2.33 -8.80 30.99
CA ILE A 34 1.39 -9.89 30.74
C ILE A 34 0.28 -9.86 31.80
N SER A 35 -0.96 -9.72 31.36
CA SER A 35 -2.12 -9.74 32.25
C SER A 35 -2.61 -11.16 32.51
N THR A 36 -2.97 -11.43 33.76
CA THR A 36 -3.71 -12.63 34.17
C THR A 36 -5.19 -12.33 34.45
N ALA A 37 -5.60 -11.06 34.42
CA ALA A 37 -6.94 -10.62 34.80
C ALA A 37 -7.84 -10.45 33.57
N ARG A 38 -8.56 -11.53 33.21
CA ARG A 38 -9.55 -11.50 32.14
C ARG A 38 -10.75 -10.62 32.54
N LYS A 39 -10.99 -9.57 31.75
CA LYS A 39 -12.14 -8.64 31.89
C LYS A 39 -13.38 -9.13 31.15
N GLY A 40 -13.20 -9.88 30.06
CA GLY A 40 -14.29 -10.35 29.21
C GLY A 40 -13.80 -10.94 27.89
N SER A 41 -14.67 -10.93 26.90
CA SER A 41 -14.42 -11.47 25.57
C SER A 41 -14.87 -10.50 24.47
N ALA A 42 -14.34 -10.68 23.27
CA ALA A 42 -14.76 -10.00 22.05
C ALA A 42 -14.71 -10.98 20.88
N THR A 43 -15.64 -10.86 19.94
CA THR A 43 -15.62 -11.65 18.70
C THR A 43 -15.40 -10.70 17.52
N THR A 44 -14.51 -11.06 16.61
CA THR A 44 -14.22 -10.31 15.38
C THR A 44 -14.20 -11.23 14.17
N HIS A 45 -14.42 -10.66 12.98
CA HIS A 45 -14.49 -11.41 11.73
C HIS A 45 -13.45 -10.88 10.74
N PRO A 46 -12.14 -11.18 10.95
CA PRO A 46 -11.13 -10.79 9.98
C PRO A 46 -11.36 -11.52 8.66
N ARG A 47 -11.31 -10.80 7.53
CA ARG A 47 -11.26 -11.44 6.22
C ARG A 47 -9.85 -11.93 5.97
N ASP A 48 -9.77 -13.01 5.22
CA ASP A 48 -8.52 -13.68 4.93
C ASP A 48 -8.41 -13.98 3.44
N VAL A 49 -7.23 -14.46 3.03
CA VAL A 49 -6.97 -14.87 1.66
C VAL A 49 -8.02 -15.89 1.18
N PRO A 50 -8.59 -15.72 -0.04
CA PRO A 50 -9.50 -16.71 -0.61
C PRO A 50 -8.84 -18.10 -0.68
N TYR A 51 -9.61 -19.16 -0.42
CA TYR A 51 -9.11 -20.54 -0.43
C TYR A 51 -10.05 -21.47 -1.19
N GLY A 52 -9.74 -21.68 -2.47
CA GLY A 52 -10.59 -22.45 -3.39
C GLY A 52 -11.87 -21.68 -3.75
N PRO A 53 -12.86 -22.37 -4.35
CA PRO A 53 -14.12 -21.74 -4.77
C PRO A 53 -15.03 -21.37 -3.60
N ASP A 54 -14.96 -22.11 -2.50
CA ASP A 54 -15.87 -21.94 -1.36
C ASP A 54 -15.35 -20.90 -0.38
N ALA A 55 -16.25 -20.00 0.05
CA ALA A 55 -15.91 -18.95 1.00
C ALA A 55 -15.42 -19.53 2.34
N VAL A 56 -14.30 -18.98 2.84
CA VAL A 56 -13.82 -19.22 4.21
C VAL A 56 -14.06 -17.96 5.04
N ARG A 57 -14.86 -18.09 6.09
CA ARG A 57 -15.20 -17.02 7.03
C ARG A 57 -14.48 -17.28 8.35
N LEU A 58 -13.75 -16.30 8.85
CA LEU A 58 -13.12 -16.41 10.16
C LEU A 58 -14.01 -15.81 11.25
N VAL A 59 -14.10 -16.49 12.38
CA VAL A 59 -14.70 -16.00 13.62
C VAL A 59 -13.64 -16.07 14.69
N TRP A 60 -12.98 -14.95 14.99
CA TRP A 60 -11.94 -14.88 16.00
C TRP A 60 -12.53 -14.49 17.35
N HIS A 61 -12.47 -15.42 18.30
CA HIS A 61 -12.83 -15.22 19.69
C HIS A 61 -11.60 -14.80 20.50
N LYS A 62 -11.70 -13.61 21.09
CA LYS A 62 -10.61 -12.88 21.73
C LYS A 62 -10.92 -12.64 23.18
N SER A 63 -9.91 -12.65 24.04
CA SER A 63 -10.07 -12.14 25.40
C SER A 63 -9.86 -10.63 25.45
N ARG A 64 -10.52 -10.01 26.43
CA ARG A 64 -10.23 -8.66 26.89
C ARG A 64 -9.61 -8.76 28.27
N TRP A 65 -8.50 -8.06 28.47
CA TRP A 65 -7.68 -8.09 29.68
C TRP A 65 -7.73 -6.75 30.40
N ARG A 66 -7.50 -6.76 31.72
CA ARG A 66 -7.18 -5.55 32.50
C ARG A 66 -5.67 -5.43 32.59
N CYS A 67 -5.10 -4.24 32.41
CA CYS A 67 -3.72 -4.05 32.83
C CYS A 67 -3.70 -3.94 34.35
N LEU A 68 -2.79 -4.66 35.00
CA LEU A 68 -2.61 -4.64 36.45
C LEU A 68 -1.39 -3.81 36.87
N GLU A 69 -0.68 -3.19 35.93
CA GLU A 69 0.43 -2.28 36.23
C GLU A 69 -0.13 -0.91 36.65
N ASP A 70 0.05 -0.56 37.91
CA ASP A 70 -0.52 0.65 38.53
C ASP A 70 -0.07 1.94 37.83
N ARG A 71 1.17 1.98 37.32
CA ARG A 71 1.70 3.16 36.61
C ARG A 71 1.29 3.22 35.14
N CYS A 72 0.63 2.19 34.62
CA CYS A 72 0.22 2.16 33.23
C CYS A 72 -1.14 2.84 33.07
N PRO A 73 -1.29 3.86 32.21
CA PRO A 73 -2.59 4.50 31.97
C PRO A 73 -3.57 3.58 31.23
N ARG A 74 -3.10 2.43 30.71
CA ARG A 74 -3.90 1.49 29.93
C ARG A 74 -4.79 0.66 30.86
N LEU A 75 -6.06 1.02 31.01
CA LEU A 75 -6.98 0.28 31.90
C LEU A 75 -7.36 -1.13 31.39
N SER A 76 -7.63 -1.26 30.10
CA SER A 76 -7.96 -2.55 29.49
C SER A 76 -7.62 -2.58 28.01
N PHE A 77 -7.39 -3.78 27.50
CA PHE A 77 -7.08 -4.02 26.09
C PHE A 77 -7.69 -5.34 25.63
N THR A 78 -7.93 -5.46 24.34
CA THR A 78 -8.33 -6.72 23.71
C THR A 78 -7.10 -7.30 23.03
N GLU A 79 -6.96 -8.62 23.06
CA GLU A 79 -5.88 -9.33 22.37
C GLU A 79 -5.70 -8.80 20.94
N SER A 80 -4.48 -8.82 20.44
CA SER A 80 -4.16 -8.58 19.03
C SER A 80 -3.00 -9.48 18.64
N LEU A 81 -2.89 -9.79 17.36
CA LEU A 81 -1.80 -10.61 16.84
C LEU A 81 -1.16 -9.88 15.67
N PRO A 82 0.15 -10.08 15.39
CA PRO A 82 0.78 -9.51 14.21
C PRO A 82 0.03 -9.83 12.91
N GLN A 83 -0.60 -11.02 12.83
CA GLN A 83 -1.38 -11.43 11.66
C GLN A 83 -2.76 -10.75 11.57
N VAL A 84 -3.27 -10.17 12.65
CA VAL A 84 -4.51 -9.36 12.68
C VAL A 84 -4.32 -8.21 13.68
N PRO A 85 -3.68 -7.11 13.23
CA PRO A 85 -3.31 -6.00 14.11
C PRO A 85 -4.54 -5.33 14.77
N PRO A 86 -4.34 -4.52 15.84
CA PRO A 86 -5.42 -3.81 16.50
C PRO A 86 -6.28 -3.00 15.52
N ARG A 87 -7.60 -3.11 15.66
CA ARG A 87 -8.61 -2.41 14.82
C ARG A 87 -8.64 -2.83 13.33
N CYS A 88 -7.80 -3.76 12.90
CA CYS A 88 -7.84 -4.31 11.54
C CYS A 88 -8.98 -5.34 11.39
N ARG A 89 -9.58 -5.36 10.20
CA ARG A 89 -10.60 -6.34 9.79
C ARG A 89 -10.10 -7.29 8.69
N LEU A 90 -8.81 -7.23 8.39
CA LEU A 90 -8.12 -8.03 7.38
C LEU A 90 -6.97 -8.74 8.09
N THR A 91 -6.64 -9.93 7.64
CA THR A 91 -5.34 -10.52 7.98
C THR A 91 -4.23 -9.75 7.26
N THR A 92 -3.05 -9.69 7.89
CA THR A 92 -1.85 -9.06 7.30
C THR A 92 -1.51 -9.72 5.96
N ARG A 93 -1.59 -11.07 5.88
CA ARG A 93 -1.36 -11.80 4.63
C ARG A 93 -2.34 -11.46 3.51
N LEU A 94 -3.62 -11.21 3.81
CA LEU A 94 -4.58 -10.74 2.81
C LEU A 94 -4.21 -9.34 2.32
N TYR A 95 -3.83 -8.45 3.24
CA TYR A 95 -3.42 -7.09 2.90
C TYR A 95 -2.19 -7.08 1.99
N GLU A 96 -1.16 -7.87 2.32
CA GLU A 96 0.04 -8.05 1.51
C GLU A 96 -0.28 -8.64 0.13
N GLN A 97 -1.10 -9.70 0.06
CA GLN A 97 -1.46 -10.32 -1.21
C GLN A 97 -2.25 -9.38 -2.12
N VAL A 98 -3.13 -8.54 -1.57
CA VAL A 98 -3.84 -7.53 -2.34
C VAL A 98 -2.86 -6.48 -2.90
N GLY A 99 -1.90 -6.03 -2.09
CA GLY A 99 -0.89 -5.06 -2.51
C GLY A 99 -0.01 -5.60 -3.64
N ALA A 100 0.54 -6.80 -3.46
CA ALA A 100 1.33 -7.50 -4.46
C ALA A 100 0.53 -7.77 -5.75
N GLY A 101 -0.73 -8.18 -5.63
CA GLY A 101 -1.59 -8.45 -6.78
C GLY A 101 -1.83 -7.22 -7.68
N VAL A 102 -1.82 -6.02 -7.12
CA VAL A 102 -1.86 -4.77 -7.90
C VAL A 102 -0.49 -4.46 -8.49
N ALA A 103 0.57 -4.53 -7.68
CA ALA A 103 1.92 -4.11 -8.08
C ALA A 103 2.55 -5.03 -9.14
N GLU A 104 2.38 -6.33 -9.00
CA GLU A 104 3.09 -7.36 -9.77
C GLU A 104 2.16 -8.11 -10.73
N GLY A 105 0.85 -8.10 -10.47
CA GLY A 105 -0.14 -8.88 -11.22
C GLY A 105 -0.68 -8.22 -12.49
N TYR A 106 -0.11 -7.09 -12.94
CA TYR A 106 -0.62 -6.27 -14.05
C TYR A 106 -2.12 -5.96 -13.96
N SER A 107 -2.64 -5.84 -12.74
CA SER A 107 -4.06 -5.67 -12.47
C SER A 107 -4.36 -4.27 -11.97
N CYS A 108 -5.49 -3.68 -12.40
CA CYS A 108 -5.91 -2.42 -11.81
C CYS A 108 -6.42 -2.64 -10.38
N VAL A 109 -6.33 -1.61 -9.53
CA VAL A 109 -6.79 -1.64 -8.13
C VAL A 109 -8.22 -2.18 -8.00
N SER A 110 -9.11 -1.80 -8.91
CA SER A 110 -10.50 -2.29 -8.91
C SER A 110 -10.61 -3.80 -9.19
N SER A 111 -9.73 -4.34 -10.03
CA SER A 111 -9.68 -5.77 -10.32
C SER A 111 -9.22 -6.55 -9.09
N ALA A 112 -8.11 -6.12 -8.47
CA ALA A 112 -7.59 -6.73 -7.24
C ALA A 112 -8.61 -6.64 -6.09
N ALA A 113 -9.27 -5.48 -5.93
CA ALA A 113 -10.33 -5.31 -4.94
C ALA A 113 -11.45 -6.34 -5.10
N ARG A 114 -11.91 -6.57 -6.35
CA ARG A 114 -12.92 -7.57 -6.66
C ARG A 114 -12.42 -9.00 -6.42
N ALA A 115 -11.23 -9.33 -6.90
CA ALA A 115 -10.64 -10.66 -6.76
C ALA A 115 -10.48 -11.09 -5.30
N HIS A 116 -10.19 -10.15 -4.41
CA HIS A 116 -9.98 -10.40 -2.98
C HIS A 116 -11.17 -10.02 -2.09
N GLY A 117 -12.28 -9.56 -2.66
CA GLY A 117 -13.50 -9.20 -1.91
C GLY A 117 -13.28 -8.05 -0.92
N VAL A 118 -12.44 -7.07 -1.26
CA VAL A 118 -12.17 -5.85 -0.47
C VAL A 118 -12.66 -4.61 -1.21
N SER A 119 -12.78 -3.48 -0.51
CA SER A 119 -13.14 -2.22 -1.14
C SER A 119 -11.95 -1.60 -1.87
N TRP A 120 -12.23 -0.73 -2.85
CA TRP A 120 -11.19 -0.02 -3.60
C TRP A 120 -10.20 0.74 -2.69
N PRO A 121 -10.64 1.52 -1.67
CA PRO A 121 -9.70 2.24 -0.79
C PRO A 121 -8.76 1.31 -0.02
N VAL A 122 -9.23 0.12 0.37
CA VAL A 122 -8.41 -0.90 1.03
C VAL A 122 -7.37 -1.44 0.07
N ALA A 123 -7.77 -1.80 -1.15
CA ALA A 123 -6.84 -2.30 -2.15
C ALA A 123 -5.79 -1.26 -2.55
N HIS A 124 -6.20 0.01 -2.70
CA HIS A 124 -5.28 1.10 -2.98
C HIS A 124 -4.29 1.32 -1.83
N ALA A 125 -4.77 1.33 -0.58
CA ALA A 125 -3.88 1.46 0.59
C ALA A 125 -2.90 0.29 0.70
N ALA A 126 -3.34 -0.94 0.40
CA ALA A 126 -2.49 -2.11 0.35
C ALA A 126 -1.41 -2.00 -0.74
N PHE A 127 -1.80 -1.55 -1.93
CA PHE A 127 -0.86 -1.27 -3.02
C PHE A 127 0.17 -0.21 -2.64
N VAL A 128 -0.27 0.93 -2.10
CA VAL A 128 0.64 2.00 -1.63
C VAL A 128 1.62 1.44 -0.60
N ALA A 129 1.12 0.73 0.42
CA ALA A 129 1.97 0.13 1.45
C ALA A 129 2.99 -0.88 0.88
N HIS A 130 2.63 -1.61 -0.18
CA HIS A 130 3.52 -2.56 -0.86
C HIS A 130 4.64 -1.86 -1.64
N VAL A 131 4.32 -0.78 -2.36
CA VAL A 131 5.30 -0.10 -3.22
C VAL A 131 6.10 0.99 -2.51
N THR A 132 5.61 1.56 -1.41
CA THR A 132 6.32 2.63 -0.67
C THR A 132 7.76 2.25 -0.33
N PRO A 133 8.07 1.07 0.25
CA PRO A 133 9.44 0.70 0.55
C PRO A 133 10.34 0.61 -0.69
N VAL A 134 9.79 0.31 -1.87
CA VAL A 134 10.53 0.29 -3.14
C VAL A 134 10.78 1.70 -3.64
N LEU A 135 9.78 2.59 -3.52
CA LEU A 135 9.89 4.00 -3.93
C LEU A 135 10.81 4.83 -3.02
N GLU A 136 11.06 4.37 -1.79
CA GLU A 136 11.99 4.99 -0.83
C GLU A 136 13.45 4.54 -1.01
N GLN A 137 13.73 3.58 -1.91
CA GLN A 137 15.08 3.15 -2.21
C GLN A 137 15.84 4.23 -2.98
N ASP A 138 17.16 4.32 -2.72
CA ASP A 138 18.04 5.19 -3.50
C ASP A 138 18.03 4.76 -4.97
N LEU A 139 18.16 5.76 -5.86
CA LEU A 139 18.26 5.49 -7.29
C LEU A 139 19.53 4.66 -7.57
N PRO A 140 19.44 3.65 -8.45
CA PRO A 140 20.62 2.94 -8.91
C PRO A 140 21.54 3.90 -9.68
N GLU A 141 22.82 3.56 -9.78
CA GLU A 141 23.74 4.27 -10.67
C GLU A 141 23.30 4.07 -12.14
N VAL A 142 23.25 5.15 -12.92
CA VAL A 142 22.77 5.13 -14.30
C VAL A 142 23.66 5.98 -15.19
N ALA A 143 24.11 5.41 -16.30
CA ALA A 143 24.93 6.10 -17.29
C ALA A 143 24.11 6.76 -18.41
N VAL A 144 22.94 6.19 -18.76
CA VAL A 144 22.09 6.67 -19.86
C VAL A 144 20.65 6.80 -19.37
N LEU A 145 20.14 8.02 -19.35
CA LEU A 145 18.73 8.28 -19.04
C LEU A 145 17.88 8.20 -20.30
N GLY A 146 16.68 7.64 -20.20
CA GLY A 146 15.61 7.84 -21.17
C GLY A 146 14.56 8.76 -20.58
N ILE A 147 14.11 9.76 -21.34
CA ILE A 147 13.03 10.67 -20.92
C ILE A 147 11.95 10.64 -22.00
N ASP A 148 10.74 10.30 -21.60
CA ASP A 148 9.57 10.23 -22.48
C ASP A 148 8.31 10.72 -21.76
N GLU A 149 7.33 11.21 -22.51
CA GLU A 149 6.05 11.63 -21.95
C GLU A 149 4.91 10.66 -22.21
N THR A 150 4.01 10.55 -21.24
CA THR A 150 2.75 9.82 -21.41
C THR A 150 1.58 10.67 -20.94
N ARG A 151 0.55 10.80 -21.79
CA ARG A 151 -0.70 11.44 -21.42
C ARG A 151 -1.73 10.43 -20.95
N ARG A 152 -2.15 10.51 -19.68
CA ARG A 152 -3.17 9.62 -19.11
C ARG A 152 -4.57 10.22 -19.16
N GLY A 153 -5.06 10.44 -20.38
CA GLY A 153 -6.43 10.88 -20.66
C GLY A 153 -6.57 12.35 -21.05
N LYS A 154 -7.81 12.83 -21.11
CA LYS A 154 -8.13 14.19 -21.57
C LYS A 154 -7.76 15.24 -20.52
N PRO A 155 -7.31 16.44 -20.94
CA PRO A 155 -7.07 17.54 -20.01
C PRO A 155 -8.37 17.93 -19.32
N ILE A 156 -8.28 18.23 -18.03
CA ILE A 156 -9.37 18.82 -17.26
C ILE A 156 -9.18 20.32 -17.28
N TRP A 157 -10.21 21.03 -17.70
CA TRP A 157 -10.26 22.48 -17.72
C TRP A 157 -11.07 22.99 -16.54
N GLU A 158 -10.69 24.13 -15.99
CA GLU A 158 -11.50 24.87 -15.05
C GLU A 158 -11.57 26.34 -15.45
N GLN A 159 -12.69 26.97 -15.09
CA GLN A 159 -12.84 28.40 -15.29
C GLN A 159 -12.35 29.11 -14.03
N ASP A 160 -11.50 30.11 -14.21
CA ASP A 160 -11.08 31.00 -13.15
C ASP A 160 -12.31 31.80 -12.66
N PRO A 161 -12.69 31.72 -11.38
CA PRO A 161 -13.90 32.37 -10.88
C PRO A 161 -13.79 33.90 -10.84
N VAL A 162 -12.57 34.45 -10.88
CA VAL A 162 -12.31 35.89 -10.86
C VAL A 162 -12.22 36.45 -12.28
N THR A 163 -11.46 35.80 -13.15
CA THR A 163 -11.19 36.32 -14.50
C THR A 163 -12.13 35.77 -15.58
N GLY A 164 -12.88 34.71 -15.28
CA GLY A 164 -13.74 34.01 -16.24
C GLY A 164 -12.99 33.26 -17.34
N ARG A 165 -11.65 33.24 -17.31
CA ARG A 165 -10.83 32.57 -18.32
C ARG A 165 -10.74 31.07 -18.04
N TRP A 166 -10.77 30.27 -19.09
CA TRP A 166 -10.46 28.85 -19.01
C TRP A 166 -8.97 28.63 -18.84
N ARG A 167 -8.60 27.81 -17.86
CA ARG A 167 -7.23 27.31 -17.68
C ARG A 167 -7.22 25.79 -17.60
N ILE A 168 -6.10 25.19 -17.98
CA ILE A 168 -5.88 23.76 -17.78
C ILE A 168 -5.68 23.55 -16.28
N LYS A 169 -6.58 22.80 -15.65
CA LYS A 169 -6.46 22.38 -14.24
C LYS A 169 -5.52 21.19 -14.12
N HIS A 170 -5.71 20.20 -14.99
CA HIS A 170 -4.87 19.00 -15.07
C HIS A 170 -4.61 18.68 -16.53
N ASP A 171 -3.36 18.76 -16.97
CA ASP A 171 -2.98 18.45 -18.35
C ASP A 171 -2.93 16.93 -18.62
N ARG A 172 -2.75 16.16 -17.53
CA ARG A 172 -2.56 14.71 -17.42
C ARG A 172 -1.32 14.18 -18.14
N TRP A 173 -0.36 15.05 -18.40
CA TRP A 173 0.96 14.63 -18.85
C TRP A 173 1.77 14.15 -17.67
N HIS A 174 2.58 13.13 -17.92
CA HIS A 174 3.60 12.68 -16.99
C HIS A 174 4.87 12.42 -17.78
N THR A 175 6.01 12.75 -17.18
CA THR A 175 7.32 12.43 -17.72
C THR A 175 7.85 11.19 -17.01
N ALA A 176 8.17 10.15 -17.77
CA ALA A 176 8.86 8.98 -17.28
C ALA A 176 10.37 9.18 -17.47
N ILE A 177 11.14 8.85 -16.43
CA ILE A 177 12.60 8.79 -16.51
C ILE A 177 13.00 7.34 -16.27
N VAL A 178 13.79 6.79 -17.19
CA VAL A 178 14.18 5.38 -17.19
C VAL A 178 15.70 5.23 -17.31
N ASP A 179 16.22 4.10 -16.86
CA ASP A 179 17.57 3.64 -17.19
C ASP A 179 17.56 3.04 -18.60
N ALA A 180 17.98 3.82 -19.60
CA ALA A 180 17.80 3.44 -21.01
C ALA A 180 18.85 2.44 -21.54
N ALA A 181 19.96 2.24 -20.84
CA ALA A 181 21.03 1.34 -21.28
C ALA A 181 21.24 0.12 -20.37
N GLY A 182 20.82 0.20 -19.10
CA GLY A 182 20.95 -0.89 -18.15
C GLY A 182 19.70 -1.78 -18.09
N THR A 183 19.00 -1.73 -16.97
CA THR A 183 17.87 -2.62 -16.65
C THR A 183 16.55 -2.23 -17.31
N CYS A 184 16.49 -1.09 -18.02
CA CYS A 184 15.25 -0.53 -18.54
C CYS A 184 14.21 -0.22 -17.44
N GLY A 185 14.67 -0.03 -16.19
CA GLY A 185 13.82 0.27 -15.04
C GLY A 185 13.33 1.72 -15.01
N LEU A 186 12.13 1.93 -14.44
CA LEU A 186 11.57 3.25 -14.17
C LEU A 186 12.27 3.86 -12.95
N LEU A 187 12.89 5.02 -13.13
CA LEU A 187 13.59 5.78 -12.08
C LEU A 187 12.67 6.83 -11.47
N ALA A 188 11.82 7.46 -12.28
CA ALA A 188 10.86 8.44 -11.81
C ALA A 188 9.66 8.58 -12.73
N HIS A 189 8.55 9.04 -12.14
CA HIS A 189 7.34 9.43 -12.86
C HIS A 189 6.91 10.80 -12.35
N ILE A 190 7.20 11.83 -13.13
CA ILE A 190 7.05 13.25 -12.77
C ILE A 190 5.74 13.77 -13.35
N GLU A 191 4.97 14.53 -12.58
CA GLU A 191 3.76 15.20 -13.10
C GLU A 191 4.15 16.33 -14.07
N GLY A 192 3.50 16.36 -15.23
CA GLY A 192 3.75 17.31 -16.31
C GLY A 192 4.80 16.85 -17.32
N ARG A 193 5.07 17.73 -18.29
CA ARG A 193 6.01 17.51 -19.41
C ARG A 193 6.88 18.74 -19.73
N THR A 194 7.10 19.59 -18.73
CA THR A 194 7.84 20.84 -18.92
C THR A 194 9.32 20.65 -18.63
N ALA A 195 10.17 21.46 -19.26
CA ALA A 195 11.60 21.50 -18.96
C ALA A 195 11.84 21.68 -17.46
N THR A 196 11.12 22.63 -16.85
CA THR A 196 11.20 22.92 -15.41
C THR A 196 10.88 21.72 -14.53
N ALA A 197 9.88 20.90 -14.88
CA ALA A 197 9.55 19.71 -14.08
C ALA A 197 10.72 18.71 -14.07
N VAL A 198 11.33 18.49 -15.24
CA VAL A 198 12.49 17.60 -15.39
C VAL A 198 13.72 18.17 -14.69
N THR A 199 14.07 19.43 -14.94
CA THR A 199 15.23 20.09 -14.31
C THR A 199 15.08 20.12 -12.78
N ASN A 200 13.88 20.38 -12.25
CA ASN A 200 13.66 20.36 -10.79
C ASN A 200 13.87 18.96 -10.20
N TRP A 201 13.39 17.92 -10.88
CA TRP A 201 13.61 16.55 -10.43
C TRP A 201 15.10 16.18 -10.49
N LEU A 202 15.80 16.52 -11.58
CA LEU A 202 17.24 16.31 -11.72
C LEU A 202 18.01 17.06 -10.63
N ALA A 203 17.66 18.31 -10.36
CA ALA A 203 18.30 19.12 -9.32
C ALA A 203 18.15 18.53 -7.90
N GLY A 204 17.09 17.75 -7.66
CA GLY A 204 16.88 17.03 -6.41
C GLY A 204 17.77 15.79 -6.22
N GLN A 205 18.48 15.34 -7.26
CA GLN A 205 19.34 14.16 -7.19
C GLN A 205 20.77 14.49 -6.71
N PRO A 206 21.47 13.53 -6.06
CA PRO A 206 22.85 13.72 -5.63
C PRO A 206 23.78 14.13 -6.77
N ASP A 207 24.76 15.00 -6.51
CA ASP A 207 25.73 15.43 -7.51
C ASP A 207 26.58 14.27 -8.04
N SER A 208 26.92 13.31 -7.18
CA SER A 208 27.62 12.08 -7.59
C SER A 208 26.80 11.25 -8.57
N TRP A 209 25.49 11.14 -8.37
CA TRP A 209 24.60 10.40 -9.25
C TRP A 209 24.48 11.10 -10.62
N LYS A 210 24.28 12.42 -10.62
CA LYS A 210 24.23 13.21 -11.88
C LYS A 210 25.53 13.13 -12.67
N ALA A 211 26.69 13.13 -11.99
CA ALA A 211 27.99 13.03 -12.63
C ALA A 211 28.23 11.69 -13.35
N ALA A 212 27.51 10.63 -12.95
CA ALA A 212 27.56 9.32 -13.62
C ALA A 212 26.74 9.29 -14.93
N VAL A 213 25.77 10.19 -15.09
CA VAL A 213 24.96 10.29 -16.30
C VAL A 213 25.78 10.91 -17.43
N THR A 214 25.97 10.14 -18.49
CA THR A 214 26.78 10.53 -19.66
C THR A 214 25.93 10.85 -20.89
N HIS A 215 24.75 10.24 -21.00
CA HIS A 215 23.85 10.40 -22.14
C HIS A 215 22.40 10.52 -21.68
N VAL A 216 21.60 11.25 -22.46
CA VAL A 216 20.14 11.33 -22.30
C VAL A 216 19.49 11.06 -23.65
N ALA A 217 18.67 10.03 -23.72
CA ALA A 217 17.85 9.68 -24.86
C ALA A 217 16.46 10.31 -24.72
N ILE A 218 16.13 11.19 -25.66
CA ILE A 218 14.85 11.88 -25.75
C ILE A 218 14.35 11.85 -27.19
N ASP A 219 13.05 12.04 -27.39
CA ASP A 219 12.49 12.33 -28.70
C ASP A 219 12.83 13.78 -29.14
N LEU A 220 12.24 14.26 -30.24
CA LEU A 220 12.42 15.64 -30.72
C LEU A 220 11.66 16.68 -29.84
N SER A 221 11.67 16.49 -28.53
CA SER A 221 11.09 17.41 -27.54
C SER A 221 12.04 18.56 -27.24
N ALA A 222 11.66 19.75 -27.72
CA ALA A 222 12.37 21.00 -27.37
C ALA A 222 12.35 21.30 -25.86
N SER A 223 11.35 20.79 -25.13
CA SER A 223 11.29 20.99 -23.68
C SER A 223 12.33 20.15 -22.96
N TYR A 224 12.52 18.90 -23.36
CA TYR A 224 13.52 18.02 -22.75
C TYR A 224 14.93 18.34 -23.22
N ALA A 225 15.11 18.75 -24.49
CA ALA A 225 16.41 19.23 -24.98
C ALA A 225 16.91 20.48 -24.23
N LYS A 226 16.01 21.27 -23.64
CA LYS A 226 16.33 22.44 -22.83
C LYS A 226 16.63 22.09 -21.36
N ALA A 227 16.06 21.00 -20.86
CA ALA A 227 16.02 20.64 -19.44
C ALA A 227 17.40 20.21 -18.91
#